data_AF-A0A0M4CMG9-F1
#
_entry.id   AF-A0A0M4CMG9-F1
#
_cell.length_a   1.000
_cell.length_b   1.000
_cell.length_c   1.000
_cell.angle_alpha   90.00
_cell.angle_beta   90.00
_cell.angle_gamma   90.00
#
_symmetry.space_group_name_H-M   'P 1'
#
loop_
_entity.id
_entity.type
_entity.pdbx_description
1 polymer ?
#
loop_
_entity_poly.entity_id
_entity_poly.type
_entity_poly.pdbx_seq_one_letter_code
_entity_poly.pdbx_strand_id
1 'polypeptide(L)'
;MTTRTVSTDLNILIVPSEWDRVIETLPTALHDAGFEASEIHSQIVDLTCEPDNMLVTQFSQMEGHPPIVEVLHRVVVNGTSDLELKALTKAVVSTLPQGIYWYGTSNEGETEPGVNASCAWQHGN
;
A
#
# COMPACT_ATOMS: atom_id res chain seq x y z
N MET A 1 7.21 21.93 14.10
CA MET A 1 7.11 20.71 13.29
C MET A 1 6.38 21.11 12.04
N THR A 2 7.06 21.02 10.91
CA THR A 2 6.56 21.53 9.62
C THR A 2 6.13 20.31 8.84
N THR A 3 4.84 20.01 8.89
CA THR A 3 4.25 18.91 8.13
C THR A 3 4.52 19.14 6.64
N ARG A 4 5.19 18.18 6.00
CA ARG A 4 5.45 18.19 4.55
C ARG A 4 4.48 17.26 3.85
N THR A 5 4.19 17.58 2.59
CA THR A 5 3.44 16.69 1.72
C THR A 5 4.29 15.49 1.37
N VAL A 6 3.72 14.31 1.58
CA VAL A 6 4.38 13.02 1.40
C VAL A 6 3.41 12.03 0.79
N SER A 7 3.97 11.09 0.06
CA SER A 7 3.22 10.02 -0.57
C SER A 7 3.88 8.68 -0.26
N THR A 8 3.09 7.62 -0.20
CA THR A 8 3.59 6.26 -0.01
C THR A 8 2.99 5.37 -1.08
N ASP A 9 3.86 4.85 -1.95
CA ASP A 9 3.50 3.88 -2.99
C ASP A 9 4.03 2.51 -2.57
N LEU A 10 3.11 1.56 -2.35
CA LEU A 10 3.40 0.20 -1.94
C LEU A 10 2.61 -0.78 -2.79
N ASN A 11 3.29 -1.81 -3.27
CA ASN A 11 2.69 -2.97 -3.90
C ASN A 11 2.68 -4.10 -2.87
N ILE A 12 1.51 -4.65 -2.57
CA ILE A 12 1.29 -5.58 -1.46
C ILE A 12 0.64 -6.83 -2.02
N LEU A 13 1.25 -7.99 -1.79
CA LEU A 13 0.69 -9.28 -2.15
C LEU A 13 -0.04 -9.84 -0.93
N ILE A 14 -1.37 -9.85 -0.99
CA ILE A 14 -2.23 -10.19 0.14
C ILE A 14 -3.53 -10.84 -0.37
N VAL A 15 -4.16 -11.64 0.49
CA VAL A 15 -5.49 -12.20 0.20
C VAL A 15 -6.55 -11.08 0.21
N PRO A 16 -7.47 -11.02 -0.76
CA PRO A 16 -8.46 -9.94 -0.86
C PRO A 16 -9.28 -9.70 0.43
N SER A 17 -9.64 -10.77 1.13
CA SER A 17 -10.40 -10.69 2.39
C SER A 17 -9.61 -10.09 3.56
N GLU A 18 -8.28 -10.25 3.55
CA GLU A 18 -7.41 -9.62 4.55
C GLU A 18 -7.13 -8.16 4.16
N TRP A 19 -7.01 -7.86 2.87
CA TRP A 19 -6.90 -6.49 2.37
C TRP A 19 -8.09 -5.62 2.77
N ASP A 20 -9.31 -6.14 2.69
CA ASP A 20 -10.53 -5.43 3.08
C ASP A 20 -10.49 -4.96 4.55
N ARG A 21 -9.96 -5.81 5.45
CA ARG A 21 -9.77 -5.44 6.87
C ARG A 21 -8.67 -4.42 7.07
N VAL A 22 -7.59 -4.52 6.29
CA VAL A 22 -6.48 -3.57 6.33
C VAL A 22 -6.95 -2.21 5.87
N ILE A 23 -7.65 -2.09 4.73
CA ILE A 23 -8.07 -0.79 4.19
C ILE A 23 -9.04 -0.06 5.13
N GLU A 24 -9.88 -0.78 5.88
CA GLU A 24 -10.76 -0.20 6.91
C GLU A 24 -9.98 0.38 8.11
N THR A 25 -8.88 -0.24 8.49
CA THR A 25 -8.09 0.14 9.69
C THR A 25 -6.90 1.05 9.36
N LEU A 26 -6.46 1.06 8.10
CA LEU A 26 -5.30 1.79 7.59
C LEU A 26 -5.38 3.30 7.89
N PRO A 27 -6.48 4.03 7.64
CA PRO A 27 -6.53 5.47 7.92
C PRO A 27 -6.28 5.79 9.40
N THR A 28 -6.89 5.00 10.30
CA THR A 28 -6.75 5.19 11.75
C THR A 28 -5.33 4.86 12.21
N ALA A 29 -4.76 3.77 11.70
CA ALA A 29 -3.41 3.35 12.06
C ALA A 29 -2.33 4.32 11.53
N LEU A 30 -2.54 4.90 10.35
CA LEU A 30 -1.68 5.95 9.81
C LEU A 30 -1.74 7.22 10.65
N HIS A 31 -2.95 7.64 11.04
CA HIS A 31 -3.14 8.80 11.91
C HIS A 31 -2.43 8.61 13.27
N ASP A 32 -2.60 7.45 13.92
CA ASP A 32 -1.90 7.12 15.18
C ASP A 32 -0.37 7.13 15.03
N ALA A 33 0.12 6.75 13.85
CA ALA A 33 1.54 6.79 13.52
C ALA A 33 2.06 8.20 13.15
N GLY A 34 1.21 9.25 13.14
CA GLY A 34 1.61 10.61 12.79
C GLY A 34 1.69 10.87 11.28
N PHE A 35 0.96 10.10 10.49
CA PHE A 35 0.75 10.33 9.07
C PHE A 35 -0.72 10.70 8.81
N GLU A 36 -0.96 11.94 8.42
CA GLU A 36 -2.30 12.43 8.08
C GLU A 36 -2.58 12.09 6.62
N ALA A 37 -3.23 10.95 6.38
CA ALA A 37 -3.65 10.53 5.05
C ALA A 37 -4.79 11.41 4.53
N SER A 38 -4.52 12.16 3.46
CA SER A 38 -5.54 12.95 2.75
C SER A 38 -6.30 12.10 1.73
N GLU A 39 -5.59 11.17 1.08
CA GLU A 39 -6.15 10.28 0.06
C GLU A 39 -5.49 8.91 0.15
N ILE A 40 -6.30 7.86 0.09
CA ILE A 40 -5.83 6.47 0.00
C ILE A 40 -6.43 5.88 -1.27
N HIS A 41 -5.55 5.44 -2.16
CA HIS A 41 -5.89 4.76 -3.38
C HIS A 41 -5.38 3.32 -3.33
N SER A 42 -6.22 2.36 -3.70
CA SER A 42 -5.82 0.97 -3.82
C SER A 42 -6.35 0.37 -5.11
N GLN A 43 -5.46 -0.24 -5.89
CA GLN A 43 -5.79 -0.88 -7.15
C GLN A 43 -5.29 -2.32 -7.14
N ILE A 44 -6.12 -3.25 -7.61
CA ILE A 44 -5.67 -4.62 -7.89
C ILE A 44 -4.88 -4.58 -9.20
N VAL A 45 -3.61 -4.96 -9.13
CA VAL A 45 -2.74 -5.15 -10.28
C VAL A 45 -2.92 -6.60 -10.74
N ASP A 46 -3.51 -6.76 -11.91
CA ASP A 46 -3.75 -8.07 -12.48
C ASP A 46 -2.43 -8.68 -12.99
N LEU A 47 -1.92 -9.65 -12.24
CA LEU A 47 -0.68 -10.36 -12.54
C LEU A 47 -0.80 -11.29 -13.76
N THR A 48 -2.01 -11.54 -14.27
CA THR A 48 -2.22 -12.45 -15.41
C THR A 48 -1.80 -11.83 -16.75
N CYS A 49 -1.68 -10.50 -16.81
CA CYS A 49 -1.25 -9.78 -18.02
C CYS A 49 0.28 -9.66 -18.12
N GLU A 50 1.01 -9.89 -17.02
CA GLU A 50 2.46 -9.76 -16.95
C GLU A 50 3.09 -10.97 -16.23
N PRO A 51 3.36 -12.08 -16.95
CA PRO A 51 3.98 -13.29 -16.39
C PRO A 51 5.42 -13.09 -15.89
N ASP A 52 6.01 -11.89 -16.07
CA ASP A 52 7.36 -11.50 -15.69
C ASP A 52 7.39 -10.60 -14.44
N ASN A 53 6.47 -10.82 -13.49
CA ASN A 53 6.45 -10.04 -12.26
C ASN A 53 7.41 -10.66 -11.21
N MET A 54 8.48 -9.93 -10.86
CA MET A 54 9.51 -10.41 -9.92
C MET A 54 8.96 -10.86 -8.57
N LEU A 55 7.85 -10.28 -8.10
CA LEU A 55 7.19 -10.67 -6.84
C LEU A 55 6.50 -12.05 -6.94
N VAL A 56 5.90 -12.37 -8.09
CA VAL A 56 5.29 -13.67 -8.35
C VAL A 56 6.37 -14.75 -8.39
N THR A 57 7.50 -14.43 -9.02
CA THR A 57 8.68 -15.30 -9.05
C THR A 57 9.23 -15.53 -7.64
N GLN A 58 9.36 -14.48 -6.82
CA GLN A 58 9.87 -14.60 -5.45
C GLN A 58 8.92 -15.40 -4.55
N PHE A 59 7.60 -15.14 -4.62
CA PHE A 59 6.59 -15.90 -3.88
C PHE A 59 6.59 -17.37 -4.29
N SER A 60 6.61 -17.66 -5.60
CA SER A 60 6.66 -19.03 -6.11
C SER A 60 7.92 -19.79 -5.70
N GLN A 61 9.06 -19.09 -5.59
CA GLN A 61 10.31 -19.69 -5.10
C GLN A 61 10.31 -19.94 -3.59
N MET A 62 9.66 -19.08 -2.80
CA MET A 62 9.63 -19.22 -1.34
C MET A 62 8.56 -20.21 -0.87
N GLU A 63 7.36 -20.13 -1.42
CA GLU A 63 6.20 -20.96 -1.02
C GLU A 63 6.05 -22.22 -1.87
N GLY A 64 6.76 -22.32 -3.01
CA GLY A 64 6.72 -23.49 -3.89
C GLY A 64 5.46 -23.61 -4.74
N HIS A 65 4.57 -22.62 -4.70
CA HIS A 65 3.40 -22.50 -5.57
C HIS A 65 3.21 -21.04 -6.00
N PRO A 66 2.64 -20.78 -7.19
CA PRO A 66 2.24 -19.43 -7.54
C PRO A 66 1.21 -18.89 -6.53
N PRO A 67 1.11 -17.56 -6.37
CA PRO A 67 -0.01 -16.98 -5.64
C PRO A 67 -1.30 -17.35 -6.37
N ILE A 68 -2.09 -18.25 -5.77
CA ILE A 68 -3.37 -18.73 -6.33
C ILE A 68 -4.52 -17.90 -5.77
N VAL A 69 -4.39 -17.43 -4.53
CA VAL A 69 -5.42 -16.69 -3.80
C VAL A 69 -5.01 -15.25 -3.49
N GLU A 70 -3.72 -14.99 -3.43
CA GLU A 70 -3.15 -13.67 -3.20
C GLU A 70 -3.22 -12.83 -4.47
N VAL A 71 -3.60 -11.57 -4.30
CA VAL A 71 -3.66 -10.59 -5.38
C VAL A 71 -2.69 -9.47 -5.05
N LEU A 72 -2.07 -8.91 -6.09
CA LEU A 72 -1.18 -7.77 -5.93
C LEU A 72 -2.03 -6.50 -5.84
N HIS A 73 -1.99 -5.81 -4.71
CA HIS A 73 -2.59 -4.52 -4.51
C HIS A 73 -1.53 -3.43 -4.60
N ARG A 74 -1.66 -2.50 -5.54
CA ARG A 74 -0.90 -1.25 -5.52
C ARG A 74 -1.67 -0.22 -4.73
N VAL A 75 -1.03 0.28 -3.68
CA VAL A 75 -1.59 1.20 -2.69
C VAL A 75 -0.79 2.49 -2.76
N VAL A 76 -1.47 3.59 -3.05
CA VAL A 76 -0.90 4.93 -3.04
C VAL A 76 -1.59 5.72 -1.96
N VAL A 77 -0.84 6.16 -0.96
CA VAL A 77 -1.33 6.98 0.13
C VAL A 77 -0.73 8.36 0.01
N ASN A 78 -1.54 9.38 -0.22
CA ASN A 78 -1.13 10.78 -0.24
C ASN A 78 -1.56 11.46 1.05
N GLY A 79 -0.69 12.32 1.59
CA GLY A 79 -0.97 12.97 2.86
C GLY A 79 0.10 13.96 3.28
N THR A 80 0.08 14.27 4.57
CA THR A 80 1.11 15.12 5.18
C THR A 80 1.67 14.45 6.44
N SER A 81 2.97 14.62 6.66
CA SER A 81 3.62 14.14 7.88
C SER A 81 4.91 14.91 8.15
N ASP A 82 5.33 14.93 9.41
CA ASP A 82 6.63 15.45 9.85
C ASP A 82 7.70 14.33 9.91
N LEU A 83 7.30 13.07 9.73
CA LEU A 83 8.20 11.92 9.79
C LEU A 83 9.16 11.83 8.59
N GLU A 84 10.28 11.14 8.80
CA GLU A 84 11.20 10.74 7.72
C GLU A 84 10.56 9.70 6.80
N LEU A 85 10.87 9.72 5.51
CA LEU A 85 10.32 8.78 4.52
C LEU A 85 10.46 7.31 4.94
N LYS A 86 11.60 6.95 5.53
CA LYS A 86 11.84 5.60 6.03
C LYS A 86 10.92 5.24 7.22
N ALA A 87 10.66 6.20 8.10
CA ALA A 87 9.74 6.02 9.22
C ALA A 87 8.29 5.91 8.73
N LEU A 88 7.93 6.65 7.67
CA LEU A 88 6.62 6.54 7.01
C LEU A 88 6.40 5.16 6.41
N THR A 89 7.34 4.68 5.59
CA THR A 89 7.23 3.34 5.02
C THR A 89 7.13 2.29 6.13
N LYS A 90 7.91 2.44 7.21
CA LYS A 90 7.83 1.54 8.36
C LYS A 90 6.48 1.63 9.07
N ALA A 91 5.90 2.81 9.24
CA ALA A 91 4.59 3.00 9.84
C ALA A 91 3.53 2.25 9.03
N VAL A 92 3.49 2.48 7.71
CA VAL A 92 2.55 1.82 6.80
C VAL A 92 2.75 0.30 6.80
N VAL A 93 3.98 -0.18 6.74
CA VAL A 93 4.27 -1.63 6.79
C VAL A 93 3.91 -2.24 8.14
N SER A 94 3.95 -1.47 9.23
CA SER A 94 3.59 -1.97 10.57
C SER A 94 2.08 -2.14 10.75
N THR A 95 1.25 -1.53 9.88
CA THR A 95 -0.21 -1.75 9.88
C THR A 95 -0.60 -3.02 9.13
N LEU A 96 0.32 -3.58 8.34
CA LEU A 96 0.09 -4.77 7.54
C LEU A 96 0.22 -6.06 8.37
N PRO A 97 -0.56 -7.10 8.05
CA PRO A 97 -0.45 -8.40 8.71
C PRO A 97 0.94 -9.03 8.52
N GLN A 98 1.38 -9.80 9.52
CA GLN A 98 2.66 -10.49 9.46
C GLN A 98 2.64 -11.58 8.39
N GLY A 99 3.75 -11.72 7.65
CA GLY A 99 3.92 -12.75 6.64
C GLY A 99 3.48 -12.35 5.23
N ILE A 100 3.05 -11.10 5.01
CA ILE A 100 2.75 -10.61 3.66
C ILE A 100 3.98 -10.02 2.98
N TYR A 101 3.99 -10.10 1.65
CA TYR A 101 5.04 -9.53 0.82
C TYR A 101 4.61 -8.14 0.37
N TRP A 102 5.51 -7.17 0.51
CA TRP A 102 5.30 -5.81 0.04
C TRP A 102 6.56 -5.27 -0.62
N TYR A 103 6.38 -4.32 -1.54
CA TYR A 103 7.44 -3.64 -2.25
C TYR A 103 7.06 -2.19 -2.54
N GLY A 104 7.94 -1.26 -2.20
CA GLY A 104 7.74 0.15 -2.50
C GLY A 104 8.43 1.04 -1.48
N THR A 105 8.13 2.33 -1.53
CA THR A 105 8.74 3.34 -0.67
C THR A 105 7.86 4.56 -0.52
N SER A 106 8.07 5.30 0.56
CA SER A 106 7.54 6.65 0.70
C SER A 106 8.43 7.64 -0.04
N ASN A 107 7.81 8.67 -0.62
CA ASN A 107 8.43 9.76 -1.35
C ASN A 107 7.93 11.11 -0.81
N GLU A 108 8.70 12.17 -1.04
CA GLU A 108 8.25 13.54 -0.77
C GLU A 108 7.41 14.05 -1.94
N GLY A 109 6.31 14.75 -1.63
CA GLY A 109 5.32 15.23 -2.59
C GLY A 109 4.07 14.35 -2.68
N GLU A 110 3.20 14.64 -3.64
CA GLU A 110 2.03 13.83 -3.96
C GLU A 110 2.39 12.85 -5.07
N THR A 111 1.91 11.62 -4.98
CA THR A 111 2.03 10.64 -6.05
C THR A 111 0.68 10.48 -6.72
N GLU A 112 0.65 10.73 -8.03
CA GLU A 112 -0.54 10.50 -8.84
C GLU A 112 -0.89 9.00 -8.84
N PRO A 113 -2.07 8.61 -8.35
CA PRO A 113 -2.55 7.25 -8.54
C PRO A 113 -2.73 7.04 -10.05
N GLY A 114 -1.95 6.12 -10.62
CA GLY A 114 -1.94 5.86 -12.06
C GLY A 114 -3.35 5.66 -12.62
N VAL A 115 -3.58 6.16 -13.83
CA VAL A 115 -4.85 6.28 -14.58
C VAL A 115 -5.69 4.98 -14.55
N ASN A 116 -6.43 4.75 -13.46
CA ASN A 116 -7.60 3.86 -13.31
C ASN A 116 -8.17 4.06 -11.90
N ALA A 117 -8.53 5.31 -11.59
CA ALA A 117 -9.12 5.71 -10.33
C ALA A 117 -10.50 5.07 -10.13
N SER A 118 -10.57 3.94 -9.45
CA SER A 118 -11.80 3.37 -8.89
C SER A 118 -11.48 2.95 -7.46
N CYS A 119 -12.19 3.53 -6.49
CA CYS A 119 -11.92 3.45 -5.04
C CYS A 119 -10.81 4.39 -4.54
N ALA A 120 -10.95 5.70 -4.80
CA ALA A 120 -10.40 6.71 -3.91
C ALA A 120 -11.31 6.77 -2.67
N TRP A 121 -10.78 6.46 -1.49
CA TRP A 121 -11.49 6.66 -0.23
C TRP A 121 -11.70 8.18 -0.02
N GLN A 122 -12.94 8.65 -0.17
CA GLN A 122 -13.32 10.03 0.11
C GLN A 122 -14.06 10.05 1.46
N HIS A 123 -13.44 10.65 2.48
CA HIS A 123 -14.06 10.84 3.78
C HIS A 123 -15.29 11.76 3.64
N GLY A 124 -16.48 11.20 3.83
CA GLY A 124 -17.72 11.96 3.96
C GLY A 124 -17.84 12.55 5.36
N ASN A 125 -17.68 13.88 5.43
CA ASN A 125 -17.92 14.85 6.49
C ASN A 125 -18.71 14.42 7.74
#